data_AF-A0A2X2DY60-F1
#
_entry.id   AF-A0A2X2DY60-F1
#
_cell.length_a   1.000
_cell.length_b   1.000
_cell.length_c   1.000
_cell.angle_alpha   90.00
_cell.angle_beta   90.00
_cell.angle_gamma   90.00
#
_symmetry.space_group_name_H-M   'P 1'
#
loop_
_entity.id
_entity.type
_entity.pdbx_description
1 polymer ?
#
loop_
_entity_poly.entity_id
_entity_poly.type
_entity_poly.pdbx_seq_one_letter_code
_entity_poly.pdbx_strand_id
1 'polypeptide(L)'
;MAKLFKTIDLNVKHKSKQCRGRSATTLIYFVIIGMASIASESFAVSKDIEFNSDILDLKDRGNIDLSSFSRAGYITPGKYELIININNNELSGTYRVDYIVPKDDPKASEPCISPILVKQFALRPEWLKKVNLER
;
A
#
# COMPACT_ATOMS: atom_id res chain seq x y z
N MET A 1 -67.71 6.61 11.01
CA MET A 1 -68.70 7.47 11.69
C MET A 1 -67.98 8.20 12.80
N ALA A 2 -67.57 9.45 12.54
CA ALA A 2 -68.29 10.66 12.97
C ALA A 2 -68.24 10.77 14.51
N LYS A 3 -67.37 11.60 15.07
CA LYS A 3 -67.64 12.99 15.52
C LYS A 3 -66.51 13.33 16.53
N LEU A 4 -66.10 14.54 16.87
CA LEU A 4 -66.50 15.90 16.52
C LEU A 4 -65.71 16.81 17.49
N PHE A 5 -64.88 17.71 16.95
CA PHE A 5 -64.61 19.08 17.45
C PHE A 5 -63.97 19.20 18.87
N LYS A 6 -63.21 20.24 19.21
CA LYS A 6 -63.07 21.57 18.62
C LYS A 6 -61.71 22.13 18.99
N THR A 7 -61.12 22.82 18.03
CA THR A 7 -60.06 23.80 18.20
C THR A 7 -60.50 24.90 19.16
N ILE A 8 -59.58 25.36 20.02
CA ILE A 8 -59.56 26.76 20.41
C ILE A 8 -58.20 27.29 19.98
N ASP A 9 -58.25 27.97 18.85
CA ASP A 9 -57.22 28.86 18.35
C ASP A 9 -57.24 30.11 19.25
N LEU A 10 -56.31 30.19 20.20
CA LEU A 10 -55.99 31.47 20.84
C LEU A 10 -54.75 32.01 20.14
N ASN A 11 -55.01 32.66 19.01
CA ASN A 11 -54.10 33.57 18.34
C ASN A 11 -53.73 34.71 19.31
N VAL A 12 -52.68 34.50 20.10
CA VAL A 12 -51.97 35.56 20.82
C VAL A 12 -50.69 35.86 20.05
N LYS A 13 -50.81 36.76 19.07
CA LYS A 13 -49.67 37.41 18.44
C LYS A 13 -49.11 38.42 19.44
N HIS A 14 -47.91 38.19 19.99
CA HIS A 14 -46.91 39.25 19.95
C HIS A 14 -45.48 38.85 20.35
N LYS A 15 -44.57 39.44 19.56
CA LYS A 15 -43.15 39.73 19.80
C LYS A 15 -42.16 38.58 19.61
N SER A 16 -41.64 38.52 18.39
CA SER A 16 -40.41 37.84 18.01
C SER A 16 -39.24 38.30 18.88
N LYS A 17 -38.96 37.55 19.96
CA LYS A 17 -37.60 37.48 20.49
C LYS A 17 -36.86 36.45 19.64
N GLN A 18 -36.04 36.96 18.73
CA GLN A 18 -35.09 36.17 17.93
C GLN A 18 -34.11 35.50 18.90
N CYS A 19 -34.46 34.35 19.46
CA CYS A 19 -33.49 33.46 20.06
C CYS A 19 -32.56 32.98 18.94
N ARG A 20 -31.33 33.50 18.92
CA ARG A 20 -30.24 33.05 18.04
C ARG A 20 -29.80 31.64 18.49
N GLY A 21 -30.64 30.64 18.22
CA GLY A 21 -30.25 29.24 18.33
C GLY A 21 -29.17 28.99 17.28
N ARG A 22 -27.94 28.66 17.72
CA ARG A 22 -26.90 28.20 16.80
C ARG A 22 -27.42 26.90 16.17
N SER A 23 -27.67 26.93 14.86
CA SER A 23 -28.20 25.79 14.12
C SER A 23 -27.30 24.57 14.33
N ALA A 24 -27.90 23.43 14.71
CA ALA A 24 -27.21 22.15 14.91
C ALA A 24 -26.33 21.75 13.71
N THR A 25 -26.66 22.26 12.52
CA THR A 25 -25.85 22.10 11.30
C THR A 25 -24.42 22.61 11.43
N THR A 26 -24.18 23.71 12.16
CA THR A 26 -22.82 24.21 12.39
C THR A 26 -22.01 23.29 13.31
N LEU A 27 -22.64 22.73 14.35
CA LEU A 27 -21.97 21.78 15.25
C LEU A 27 -21.65 20.47 14.53
N ILE A 28 -22.56 19.96 13.70
CA ILE A 28 -22.34 18.75 12.90
C ILE A 28 -21.20 18.96 11.90
N TYR A 29 -21.11 20.13 11.26
CA TYR A 29 -20.04 20.44 10.31
C TYR A 29 -18.65 20.44 10.98
N PHE A 30 -18.52 20.96 12.21
CA PHE A 30 -17.27 20.90 12.96
C PHE A 30 -16.87 19.47 13.36
N VAL A 31 -17.83 18.61 13.67
CA VAL A 31 -17.57 17.19 13.99
C VAL A 31 -17.08 16.42 12.77
N ILE A 32 -17.68 16.66 11.59
CA ILE A 32 -17.29 16.00 10.34
C ILE A 32 -15.88 16.43 9.89
N ILE A 33 -15.52 17.71 10.01
CA ILE A 33 -14.17 18.20 9.69
C ILE A 33 -13.12 17.64 10.68
N GLY A 34 -13.46 17.56 11.96
CA GLY A 34 -12.56 16.99 12.98
C GLY A 34 -12.25 15.51 12.75
N MET A 35 -13.24 14.72 12.32
CA MET A 35 -13.07 13.29 12.02
C MET A 35 -12.23 13.03 10.75
N ALA A 36 -12.21 13.95 9.78
CA ALA A 36 -11.43 13.79 8.55
C ALA A 36 -9.92 14.07 8.72
N SER A 37 -9.49 14.59 9.87
CA SER A 37 -8.10 15.03 10.08
C SER A 37 -7.17 13.97 10.69
N ILE A 38 -7.63 12.73 10.87
CA ILE A 38 -6.82 11.62 11.39
C ILE A 38 -6.57 10.55 10.32
N ALA A 39 -6.25 10.97 9.09
CA ALA A 39 -5.50 10.10 8.18
C ALA A 39 -4.02 10.27 8.51
N SER A 40 -3.55 9.52 9.51
CA SER A 40 -2.12 9.40 9.77
C SER A 40 -1.48 8.66 8.60
N GLU A 41 -0.92 9.41 7.66
CA GLU A 41 0.05 8.88 6.70
C GLU A 41 1.28 8.47 7.50
N SER A 42 1.40 7.18 7.79
CA SER A 42 2.61 6.59 8.33
C SER A 42 3.70 6.68 7.28
N PHE A 43 4.43 7.80 7.24
CA PHE A 43 5.71 7.86 6.56
C PHE A 43 6.69 6.99 7.35
N ALA A 44 6.82 5.73 6.95
CA ALA A 44 7.93 4.90 7.38
C ALA A 44 9.20 5.53 6.80
N VAL A 45 9.86 6.39 7.58
CA VAL A 45 11.23 6.79 7.31
C VAL A 45 12.07 5.53 7.52
N SER A 46 12.49 4.88 6.43
CA SER A 46 13.46 3.80 6.48
C SER A 46 14.78 4.40 6.95
N LYS A 47 15.05 4.29 8.25
CA LYS A 47 16.41 4.45 8.77
C LYS A 47 17.25 3.33 8.16
N ASP A 48 18.38 3.67 7.57
CA ASP A 48 19.34 2.69 7.05
C ASP A 48 19.56 1.60 8.10
N ILE A 49 19.25 0.35 7.75
CA ILE A 49 19.40 -0.79 8.65
C ILE A 49 20.89 -1.10 8.75
N GLU A 50 21.50 -0.80 9.89
CA GLU A 50 22.91 -1.08 10.15
C GLU A 50 23.05 -2.41 10.90
N PHE A 51 23.73 -3.38 10.28
CA PHE A 51 23.98 -4.70 10.85
C PHE A 51 25.32 -4.72 11.58
N ASN A 52 25.35 -5.31 12.77
CA ASN A 52 26.59 -5.47 13.54
C ASN A 52 27.57 -6.41 12.79
N SER A 53 28.71 -5.87 12.38
CA SER A 53 29.76 -6.57 11.65
C SER A 53 30.54 -7.59 12.49
N ASP A 54 30.41 -7.57 13.82
CA ASP A 54 31.20 -8.42 14.73
C ASP A 54 30.70 -9.88 14.80
N ILE A 55 29.50 -10.16 14.26
CA ILE A 55 28.89 -11.51 14.28
C ILE A 55 29.28 -12.33 13.03
N LEU A 56 29.69 -11.67 11.95
CA LEU A 56 30.19 -12.35 10.74
C LEU A 56 31.67 -12.67 10.95
N ASP A 57 32.08 -13.95 10.92
CA ASP A 57 33.49 -14.35 11.11
C ASP A 57 34.38 -13.70 10.04
N LEU A 58 35.03 -12.61 10.44
CA LEU A 58 35.75 -11.67 9.60
C LEU A 58 37.13 -12.20 9.21
N LYS A 59 37.22 -13.43 8.67
CA LYS A 59 38.46 -13.93 8.06
C LYS A 59 38.72 -13.34 6.68
N ASP A 60 37.71 -12.74 6.04
CA ASP A 60 37.78 -12.11 4.71
C ASP A 60 37.22 -10.67 4.73
N ARG A 61 37.74 -9.80 5.60
CA ARG A 61 37.31 -8.37 5.78
C ARG A 61 37.36 -7.48 4.53
N GLY A 62 37.89 -7.97 3.41
CA GLY A 62 38.15 -7.14 2.24
C GLY A 62 37.06 -7.11 1.18
N ASN A 63 35.99 -7.93 1.25
CA ASN A 63 35.22 -8.22 0.03
C ASN A 63 33.70 -8.42 0.19
N ILE A 64 33.08 -8.06 1.32
CA ILE A 64 31.61 -8.17 1.47
C ILE A 64 31.03 -6.80 1.82
N ASP A 65 30.38 -6.17 0.85
CA ASP A 65 29.66 -4.91 1.03
C ASP A 65 28.33 -5.14 1.75
N LEU A 66 28.29 -4.84 3.05
CA LEU A 66 27.09 -4.99 3.87
C LEU A 66 26.03 -3.93 3.61
N SER A 67 26.37 -2.83 2.92
CA SER A 67 25.40 -1.78 2.54
C SER A 67 24.34 -2.30 1.58
N SER A 68 24.61 -3.41 0.90
CA SER A 68 23.64 -4.09 0.05
C SER A 68 22.48 -4.70 0.87
N PHE A 69 22.73 -5.12 2.12
CA PHE A 69 21.70 -5.75 2.97
C PHE A 69 20.84 -4.74 3.76
N SER A 70 21.25 -3.48 3.84
CA SER A 70 20.45 -2.45 4.52
C SER A 70 19.18 -2.08 3.74
N ARG A 71 19.11 -2.43 2.45
CA ARG A 71 17.99 -2.15 1.55
C ARG A 71 16.90 -3.22 1.68
N ALA A 72 15.71 -2.79 2.06
CA ALA A 72 14.54 -3.67 2.06
C ALA A 72 14.29 -4.25 0.65
N GLY A 73 14.10 -5.57 0.58
CA GLY A 73 13.79 -6.27 -0.67
C GLY A 73 14.99 -6.48 -1.60
N TYR A 74 16.22 -6.12 -1.21
CA TYR A 74 17.40 -6.46 -1.97
C TYR A 74 17.74 -7.95 -1.83
N ILE A 75 17.94 -8.61 -2.97
CA ILE A 75 18.42 -10.01 -3.07
C ILE A 75 19.68 -9.99 -3.90
N THR A 76 20.77 -10.57 -3.40
CA THR A 76 22.05 -10.61 -4.13
C THR A 76 21.90 -11.24 -5.51
N PRO A 77 22.54 -10.71 -6.57
CA PRO A 77 22.53 -11.34 -7.88
C PRO A 77 23.03 -12.79 -7.82
N GLY A 78 22.31 -13.70 -8.47
CA GLY A 78 22.53 -15.12 -8.31
C GLY A 78 21.37 -15.96 -8.83
N LYS A 79 21.47 -17.28 -8.69
CA LYS A 79 20.46 -18.22 -9.18
C LYS A 79 19.74 -18.83 -8.00
N TYR A 80 18.43 -18.66 -7.94
CA TYR A 80 17.61 -19.07 -6.82
C TYR A 80 16.51 -20.04 -7.27
N GLU A 81 16.21 -21.00 -6.40
CA GLU A 81 15.05 -21.87 -6.52
C GLU A 81 13.93 -21.31 -5.66
N LEU A 82 12.87 -20.83 -6.31
CA LEU A 82 11.80 -20.06 -5.67
C LEU A 82 10.43 -20.69 -5.95
N ILE A 83 9.56 -20.59 -4.95
CA ILE A 83 8.13 -20.77 -5.12
C ILE A 83 7.54 -19.41 -5.52
N ILE A 84 6.67 -19.40 -6.53
CA ILE A 84 6.15 -18.17 -7.12
C ILE A 84 4.67 -18.03 -6.77
N ASN A 85 4.30 -16.90 -6.18
CA ASN A 85 2.91 -16.56 -5.85
C ASN A 85 2.45 -15.34 -6.66
N ILE A 86 1.32 -15.47 -7.35
CA ILE A 86 0.75 -14.44 -8.23
C ILE A 86 -0.69 -14.22 -7.83
N ASN A 87 -1.03 -13.03 -7.36
CA ASN A 87 -2.39 -12.69 -6.90
C ASN A 87 -2.95 -13.73 -5.92
N ASN A 88 -2.15 -14.13 -4.93
CA ASN A 88 -2.48 -15.16 -3.92
C ASN A 88 -2.63 -16.58 -4.48
N ASN A 89 -2.25 -16.82 -5.74
CA ASN A 89 -2.19 -18.14 -6.34
C ASN A 89 -0.73 -18.60 -6.45
N GLU A 90 -0.40 -19.69 -5.76
CA GLU A 90 0.92 -20.29 -5.82
C GLU A 90 1.03 -21.19 -7.06
N LEU A 91 2.09 -20.98 -7.85
CA LEU A 91 2.41 -21.87 -8.97
C LEU A 91 2.94 -23.20 -8.43
N SER A 92 2.52 -24.30 -9.06
CA SER A 92 2.94 -25.63 -8.62
C SER A 92 4.42 -25.88 -8.93
N GLY A 93 5.21 -26.08 -7.88
CA GLY A 93 6.61 -26.47 -7.97
C GLY A 93 7.59 -25.34 -7.68
N THR A 94 8.86 -25.62 -7.93
CA THR A 94 9.97 -24.71 -7.68
C THR A 94 10.58 -24.28 -8.99
N TYR A 95 10.81 -22.98 -9.14
CA TYR A 95 11.30 -22.37 -10.36
C TYR A 95 12.66 -21.77 -10.14
N ARG A 96 13.56 -22.01 -11.11
CA ARG A 96 14.86 -21.36 -11.13
C ARG A 96 14.70 -19.95 -11.68
N VAL A 97 15.02 -18.95 -10.87
CA VAL A 97 14.98 -17.52 -11.23
C VAL A 97 16.35 -16.91 -10.98
N ASP A 98 16.88 -16.27 -12.01
CA ASP A 98 18.17 -15.58 -11.94
C ASP A 98 17.92 -14.12 -11.53
N TYR A 99 18.50 -13.69 -10.42
CA TYR A 99 18.53 -12.28 -10.01
C TYR A 99 19.73 -11.59 -10.64
N ILE A 100 19.49 -10.47 -11.31
CA ILE A 100 20.49 -9.73 -12.09
C ILE A 100 20.59 -8.28 -11.64
N VAL A 101 21.74 -7.66 -11.90
CA VAL A 101 21.91 -6.21 -11.74
C VAL A 101 21.24 -5.51 -12.93
N PRO A 102 20.23 -4.64 -12.72
CA PRO A 102 19.59 -3.90 -13.80
C PRO A 102 20.56 -2.88 -14.39
N LYS A 103 20.34 -2.51 -15.66
CA LYS A 103 21.19 -1.54 -16.36
C LYS A 103 21.09 -0.12 -15.77
N ASP A 104 19.94 0.21 -15.21
CA ASP A 104 19.61 1.57 -14.77
C ASP A 104 20.03 1.84 -13.31
N ASP A 105 20.16 0.80 -12.47
CA ASP A 105 20.62 0.91 -11.08
C ASP A 105 21.63 -0.21 -10.75
N PRO A 106 22.95 0.08 -10.74
CA PRO A 106 23.97 -0.93 -10.46
C PRO A 106 23.95 -1.46 -9.02
N LYS A 107 23.21 -0.82 -8.12
CA LYS A 107 23.05 -1.26 -6.72
C LYS A 107 21.76 -2.04 -6.48
N ALA A 108 20.87 -2.12 -7.47
CA ALA A 108 19.65 -2.90 -7.38
C ALA A 108 19.87 -4.34 -7.86
N SER A 109 18.88 -5.17 -7.61
CA SER A 109 18.80 -6.53 -8.13
C SER A 109 17.36 -6.84 -8.45
N GLU A 110 17.12 -7.42 -9.62
CA GLU A 110 15.78 -7.75 -10.10
C GLU A 110 15.71 -9.19 -10.62
N PRO A 111 14.55 -9.86 -10.47
CA PRO A 111 14.36 -11.21 -10.99
C PRO A 111 14.21 -11.19 -12.52
N CYS A 112 15.02 -11.98 -13.21
CA CYS A 112 14.90 -12.24 -14.64
C CYS A 112 13.84 -13.33 -14.88
N ILE A 113 12.64 -12.91 -15.28
CA ILE A 113 11.50 -13.80 -15.50
C ILE A 113 11.55 -14.40 -16.91
N SER A 114 11.67 -15.73 -17.01
CA SER A 114 11.73 -16.41 -18.32
C SER A 114 10.39 -16.37 -19.06
N PRO A 115 10.39 -16.44 -20.40
CA PRO A 115 9.15 -16.47 -21.19
C PRO A 115 8.24 -17.67 -20.87
N ILE A 116 8.83 -18.80 -20.47
CA ILE A 116 8.08 -19.99 -20.04
C ILE A 116 7.27 -19.67 -18.79
N LEU A 117 7.88 -18.94 -17.85
CA LEU A 117 7.24 -18.56 -16.60
C LEU A 117 6.14 -17.50 -16.82
N VAL A 118 6.36 -16.51 -17.69
CA VAL A 118 5.35 -15.51 -18.04
C VAL A 118 4.06 -16.16 -18.60
N LYS A 119 4.18 -17.25 -19.36
CA LYS A 119 3.00 -17.98 -19.87
C LYS A 119 2.15 -18.58 -18.74
N GLN A 120 2.73 -18.86 -17.58
CA GLN A 120 2.00 -19.36 -16.41
C GLN A 120 1.31 -18.25 -15.61
N PHE A 121 1.64 -16.99 -15.87
CA PHE A 121 1.05 -15.85 -15.15
C PHE A 121 -0.38 -15.54 -15.62
N ALA A 122 -0.88 -16.24 -16.64
CA ALA A 122 -2.23 -16.07 -17.20
C ALA A 122 -2.57 -14.60 -17.50
N LEU A 123 -1.58 -13.83 -17.99
CA LEU A 123 -1.75 -12.43 -18.34
C LEU A 123 -2.84 -12.27 -19.39
N ARG A 124 -3.69 -11.24 -19.23
CA ARG A 124 -4.69 -10.93 -20.25
C ARG A 124 -3.99 -10.57 -21.59
N PRO A 125 -4.60 -10.89 -22.75
CA PRO A 125 -3.95 -10.76 -24.05
C PRO A 125 -3.43 -9.35 -24.37
N GLU A 126 -4.09 -8.32 -23.87
CA GLU A 126 -3.68 -6.91 -24.07
C GLU A 126 -2.36 -6.56 -23.36
N TRP A 127 -2.03 -7.27 -22.28
CA TRP A 127 -0.77 -7.08 -21.54
C TRP A 127 0.33 -7.97 -22.09
N LEU A 128 -0.01 -9.18 -22.54
CA LEU A 128 0.97 -10.09 -23.12
C LEU A 128 1.69 -9.49 -24.34
N LYS A 129 0.98 -8.69 -25.15
CA LYS A 129 1.57 -7.95 -26.29
C LYS A 129 2.59 -6.88 -25.89
N LYS A 130 2.53 -6.38 -24.65
CA LYS A 130 3.46 -5.36 -24.15
C LYS A 130 4.71 -5.96 -23.53
N VAL A 131 4.69 -7.25 -23.19
CA VAL A 131 5.85 -7.94 -22.64
C VAL A 131 6.73 -8.37 -23.80
N ASN A 132 7.93 -7.83 -23.87
CA ASN A 132 8.92 -8.26 -24.85
C ASN A 132 9.63 -9.52 -24.34
N LEU A 133 9.26 -10.67 -24.90
CA LEU A 133 9.71 -12.00 -24.47
C LEU A 133 10.94 -12.51 -25.25
N GLU A 134 11.52 -11.70 -26.13
CA GLU A 134 12.60 -12.12 -27.05
C GLU A 134 14.02 -11.85 -26.52
N ARG A 135 14.27 -12.07 -25.22
CA ARG A 135 15.62 -11.93 -24.66
C ARG A 135 16.06 -13.18 -23.90
#